data_AF-A0A497MIC6-F1
#
_entry.id   AF-A0A497MIC6-F1
#
_cell.length_a   1.000
_cell.length_b   1.000
_cell.length_c   1.000
_cell.angle_alpha   90.00
_cell.angle_beta   90.00
_cell.angle_gamma   90.00
#
_symmetry.space_group_name_H-M   'P 1'
#
loop_
_entity.id
_entity.type
_entity.pdbx_description
1 polymer ?
#
loop_
_entity_poly.entity_id
_entity_poly.type
_entity_poly.pdbx_seq_one_letter_code
_entity_poly.pdbx_strand_id
1 'polypeptide(L)' 'MGVRGTVWIYVDIFFAWLSMLLGLYLVDRLVDLAPILEEFMSRTQVGVVEVLITALLFLLWLIAWRILTVKAFRRIIGS' A
#
# COMPACT_ATOMS: atom_id res chain seq x y z
N MET A 1 -19.69 -11.54 20.18
CA MET A 1 -19.08 -11.63 18.84
C MET A 1 -19.13 -13.08 18.38
N GLY A 2 -20.04 -13.42 17.46
CA GLY A 2 -20.07 -14.77 16.89
C GLY A 2 -18.81 -15.04 16.06
N VAL A 3 -18.36 -16.30 16.00
CA VAL A 3 -17.16 -16.77 15.27
C VAL A 3 -17.03 -16.17 13.86
N ARG A 4 -18.16 -15.89 13.19
CA ARG A 4 -18.21 -15.22 11.87
C ARG A 4 -17.62 -13.80 11.86
N GLY A 5 -17.86 -13.00 12.89
CA GLY A 5 -17.34 -11.62 12.97
C GLY A 5 -15.81 -11.58 13.07
N THR A 6 -15.23 -12.49 13.85
CA THR A 6 -13.78 -12.59 14.05
C THR A 6 -13.06 -13.01 12.77
N VAL A 7 -13.63 -13.93 11.98
CA VAL A 7 -13.04 -14.37 10.69
C VAL A 7 -12.89 -13.20 9.70
N TRP A 8 -13.88 -12.31 9.62
CA TRP A 8 -13.82 -11.17 8.69
C TRP A 8 -12.75 -10.14 9.07
N ILE A 9 -12.48 -9.97 10.38
CA ILE A 9 -11.39 -9.10 10.85
C ILE A 9 -10.05 -9.67 10.37
N TYR A 10 -9.83 -10.98 10.51
CA TYR A 10 -8.60 -11.63 10.03
C TYR A 10 -8.44 -11.50 8.51
N VAL A 11 -9.53 -11.63 7.75
CA VAL A 11 -9.51 -11.44 6.29
C VAL A 11 -9.13 -9.99 5.94
N ASP A 12 -9.72 -8.99 6.61
CA ASP A 12 -9.41 -7.58 6.34
C ASP A 12 -7.94 -7.25 6.72
N ILE A 13 -7.40 -7.82 7.81
CA ILE A 13 -5.98 -7.70 8.20
C ILE A 13 -5.07 -8.37 7.16
N PHE A 14 -5.44 -9.55 6.67
CA PHE A 14 -4.67 -10.26 5.65
C PHE A 14 -4.56 -9.44 4.36
N PHE A 15 -5.67 -8.84 3.89
CA PHE A 15 -5.65 -7.99 2.69
C PHE A 15 -4.80 -6.73 2.87
N ALA A 16 -4.81 -6.14 4.07
CA ALA A 16 -3.93 -5.01 4.36
C ALA A 16 -2.44 -5.38 4.36
N TRP A 17 -2.11 -6.56 4.88
CA TRP A 17 -0.75 -7.07 4.86
C TRP A 17 -0.29 -7.38 3.43
N LEU A 18 -1.16 -8.01 2.64
CA LEU A 18 -0.91 -8.29 1.22
C LEU A 18 -0.72 -7.00 0.41
N SER A 19 -1.52 -5.96 0.66
CA SER A 19 -1.36 -4.67 -0.04
C SER A 19 -0.07 -3.95 0.33
N MET A 20 0.39 -4.07 1.58
CA MET A 20 1.68 -3.56 2.02
C MET A 20 2.83 -4.26 1.29
N LEU A 21 2.80 -5.60 1.22
CA LEU A 21 3.80 -6.37 0.48
C LEU A 21 3.85 -6.00 -1.01
N LEU A 22 2.67 -5.84 -1.63
CA LEU A 22 2.59 -5.41 -3.02
C LEU A 22 3.20 -4.01 -3.20
N GLY A 23 2.93 -3.09 -2.27
CA GLY A 23 3.55 -1.76 -2.28
C GLY A 23 5.07 -1.80 -2.19
N LEU A 24 5.61 -2.61 -1.27
CA LEU A 24 7.07 -2.79 -1.14
C LEU A 24 7.69 -3.41 -2.39
N TYR A 25 7.04 -4.40 -2.99
CA TYR A 25 7.48 -5.00 -4.25
C TYR A 25 7.51 -3.97 -5.40
N LEU A 26 6.51 -3.09 -5.48
CA LEU A 26 6.48 -2.03 -6.49
C LEU A 26 7.59 -1.00 -6.29
N VAL A 27 7.91 -0.66 -5.03
CA VAL A 27 9.05 0.23 -4.70
C VAL A 27 10.38 -0.42 -5.10
N ASP A 28 10.57 -1.71 -4.79
CA ASP A 28 11.77 -2.47 -5.18
C ASP A 28 11.97 -2.47 -6.71
N ARG A 29 10.90 -2.72 -7.46
CA ARG A 29 10.92 -2.61 -8.93
C ARG A 29 11.17 -1.19 -9.44
N LEU A 30 10.85 -0.18 -8.66
CA LEU A 30 11.14 1.20 -9.03
C LEU A 30 12.65 1.48 -8.98
N VAL A 31 13.33 0.91 -7.99
CA VAL A 31 14.79 1.00 -7.84
C VAL A 31 15.48 0.32 -9.04
N ASP A 32 14.96 -0.82 -9.51
CA ASP A 32 15.43 -1.49 -10.72
C ASP A 32 15.32 -0.59 -11.99
N LEU A 33 14.36 0.34 -12.02
CA LEU A 33 14.11 1.24 -13.15
C LEU A 33 14.93 2.54 -13.08
N ALA A 34 15.52 2.87 -11.93
CA ALA A 34 16.33 4.07 -11.73
C ALA A 34 17.48 4.22 -12.76
N PRO A 35 18.22 3.16 -13.14
CA PRO A 35 19.28 3.26 -14.14
C PRO A 35 18.75 3.67 -15.53
N ILE A 36 17.55 3.21 -15.90
CA ILE A 36 16.91 3.56 -17.17
C ILE A 36 16.48 5.04 -17.12
N LEU A 37 15.95 5.50 -15.99
CA LEU A 37 15.57 6.90 -15.80
C LEU A 37 16.78 7.86 -15.84
N GLU A 38 17.96 7.41 -15.37
CA GLU A 38 19.22 8.18 -15.47
C GLU A 38 19.68 8.41 -16.92
N GLU A 39 19.23 7.62 -17.90
CA GLU A 39 19.52 7.85 -19.32
C GLU A 39 18.75 9.06 -19.89
N PHE A 40 17.59 9.40 -19.30
CA PHE A 40 16.71 10.46 -19.79
C PHE A 40 16.72 11.71 -18.90
N MET A 41 17.15 11.60 -17.65
CA MET A 41 17.06 12.66 -16.64
C MET A 41 18.32 12.72 -15.77
N SER A 42 18.59 13.89 -15.18
CA SER A 42 19.68 14.04 -14.21
C SER A 42 19.41 13.24 -12.93
N ARG A 43 20.46 12.79 -12.24
CA ARG A 43 20.34 12.03 -10.97
C ARG A 43 19.45 12.70 -9.93
N THR A 44 19.50 14.03 -9.83
CA THR A 44 18.65 14.80 -8.91
C THR A 44 17.17 14.68 -9.28
N GLN A 45 16.83 14.70 -10.57
CA GLN A 45 15.46 14.54 -11.04
C GLN A 45 14.96 13.11 -10.83
N VAL A 46 15.81 12.10 -11.05
CA VAL A 46 15.48 10.69 -10.78
C VAL A 46 15.13 10.49 -9.30
N GLY A 47 15.95 11.02 -8.38
CA GLY A 47 15.65 10.95 -6.94
C GLY A 47 14.34 11.64 -6.56
N VAL A 48 14.02 12.80 -7.16
CA VAL A 48 12.72 13.47 -6.93
C VAL A 48 11.56 12.60 -7.42
N VAL A 49 11.69 11.98 -8.59
CA VAL A 49 10.66 11.09 -9.16
C VAL A 49 10.46 9.85 -8.28
N GLU A 50 11.54 9.23 -7.80
CA GLU A 50 11.49 8.08 -6.89
C GLU A 50 10.75 8.42 -5.59
N VAL A 51 11.07 9.58 -4.99
CA VAL A 51 10.39 10.07 -3.78
C VAL A 51 8.91 10.33 -4.06
N LEU A 52 8.56 10.96 -5.18
CA LEU A 52 7.18 11.25 -5.55
C LEU A 52 6.38 9.97 -5.77
N ILE A 53 6.94 8.98 -6.46
CA ILE A 53 6.27 7.71 -6.70
C ILE A 53 6.11 6.93 -5.40
N THR A 54 7.13 6.90 -4.55
CA THR A 54 7.05 6.25 -3.22
C THR A 54 5.98 6.91 -2.36
N ALA A 55 5.92 8.24 -2.33
CA ALA A 55 4.88 8.99 -1.62
C ALA A 55 3.48 8.69 -2.17
N LEU A 56 3.34 8.59 -3.50
CA LEU A 56 2.08 8.23 -4.14
C LEU A 56 1.63 6.80 -3.77
N LEU A 57 2.54 5.82 -3.84
CA LEU A 57 2.26 4.44 -3.44
C LEU A 57 1.85 4.35 -1.97
N PHE A 58 2.52 5.11 -1.10
CA PHE A 58 2.17 5.19 0.32
C PHE A 58 0.78 5.80 0.55
N LEU A 59 0.43 6.87 -0.18
CA LEU A 59 -0.91 7.47 -0.11
C LEU A 59 -2.00 6.50 -0.58
N LEU A 60 -1.77 5.77 -1.68
CA LEU A 60 -2.68 4.74 -2.17
C LEU A 60 -2.86 3.61 -1.14
N TRP A 61 -1.76 3.20 -0.50
CA TRP A 61 -1.80 2.21 0.57
C TRP A 61 -2.61 2.72 1.78
N LEU A 62 -2.43 3.97 2.21
CA LEU A 62 -3.21 4.57 3.29
C LEU A 62 -4.71 4.60 2.98
N ILE A 63 -5.09 4.89 1.72
CA ILE A 63 -6.49 4.86 1.28
C ILE A 63 -7.04 3.44 1.37
N ALA A 64 -6.31 2.46 0.82
CA ALA A 64 -6.72 1.06 0.89
C ALA A 64 -6.88 0.59 2.34
N TRP A 65 -5.90 0.90 3.20
CA TRP A 65 -5.94 0.62 4.64
C TRP A 65 -7.14 1.27 5.32
N ARG A 66 -7.41 2.56 5.07
CA ARG A 66 -8.57 3.28 5.63
C ARG A 66 -9.89 2.62 5.23
N ILE A 67 -10.04 2.21 3.97
CA ILE A 67 -11.26 1.57 3.49
C ILE A 67 -11.48 0.23 4.21
N LEU A 68 -10.43 -0.60 4.31
CA LEU A 68 -10.48 -1.90 4.98
C LEU A 68 -10.81 -1.74 6.47
N THR A 69 -10.13 -0.82 7.16
CA THR A 69 -10.35 -0.56 8.59
C THR A 69 -11.74 -0.01 8.89
N VAL A 70 -12.25 0.96 8.12
CA VAL A 70 -13.62 1.46 8.27
C VAL A 70 -14.65 0.36 8.04
N LYS A 71 -14.43 -0.51 7.05
CA LYS A 71 -15.30 -1.64 6.74
C LYS A 71 -15.29 -2.69 7.86
N ALA A 72 -14.14 -2.95 8.46
CA ALA A 72 -14.01 -3.82 9.63
C ALA A 72 -14.73 -3.22 10.84
N PHE A 73 -14.51 -1.93 11.13
CA PHE A 73 -15.09 -1.25 12.30
C PHE A 73 -16.62 -1.15 12.24
N ARG A 74 -17.20 -0.82 11.08
CA ARG A 74 -18.67 -0.86 10.88
C ARG A 74 -19.24 -2.25 11.14
N ARG A 75 -18.53 -3.31 10.74
CA ARG A 75 -18.96 -4.70 10.97
C ARG A 75 -18.86 -5.11 12.44
N ILE A 76 -17.90 -4.57 13.19
CA ILE A 76 -17.77 -4.80 14.64
C ILE A 76 -18.91 -4.10 15.41
N ILE A 77 -19.24 -2.86 15.06
CA ILE A 77 -20.29 -2.08 15.75
C ILE A 77 -21.70 -2.51 15.32
N GLY A 78 -21.89 -2.90 14.06
CA GLY A 78 -23.18 -3.33 13.51
C GLY A 78 -23.52 -4.81 13.71
N SER A 79 -22.67 -5.56 14.43
CA SER A 79 -22.87 -6.98 14.83
C SER A 79 -23.24 -7.07 16.30
#